data_AF-A0A101JNC5-F1
#
_entry.id   AF-A0A101JNC5-F1
#
_cell.length_a   1.000
_cell.length_b   1.000
_cell.length_c   1.000
_cell.angle_alpha   90.00
_cell.angle_beta   90.00
_cell.angle_gamma   90.00
#
_symmetry.space_group_name_H-M   'P 1'
#
loop_
_entity.id
_entity.type
_entity.pdbx_description
1 polymer ?
#
loop_
_entity_poly.entity_id
_entity_poly.type
_entity_poly.pdbx_seq_one_letter_code
_entity_poly.pdbx_strand_id
1 'polypeptide(L)'
;MVVYLAVSLRSRLREHSAAAGRSHTQIVFDALNDTHHRLAELTGNPLPEHAQDGIFVAQRPARRQHREDQVQVSIRPNPENLAVIDGLACTHTAGNRSALIAAALDAYLPVPMKGSPG
;
A
#
# COMPACT_ATOMS: atom_id res chain seq x y z
N MET A 1 2.38 12.98 -5.85
CA MET A 1 2.12 12.63 -4.44
C MET A 1 3.23 11.74 -3.90
N VAL A 2 3.41 11.71 -2.59
CA VAL A 2 4.35 10.80 -1.91
C VAL A 2 3.54 9.78 -1.12
N VAL A 3 3.96 8.51 -1.17
CA VAL A 3 3.42 7.43 -0.35
C VAL A 3 4.53 6.76 0.43
N TYR A 4 4.17 6.11 1.52
CA TYR A 4 5.11 5.38 2.37
C TYR A 4 4.88 3.89 2.21
N LEU A 5 5.93 3.17 1.82
CA LEU A 5 5.89 1.72 1.64
C LEU A 5 6.93 1.06 2.53
N ALA A 6 6.64 -0.16 2.99
CA ALA A 6 7.64 -1.01 3.63
C ALA A 6 8.85 -1.22 2.69
N VAL A 7 10.06 -1.29 3.24
CA VAL A 7 11.30 -1.48 2.47
C VAL A 7 11.22 -2.70 1.55
N SER A 8 10.72 -3.84 2.03
CA SER A 8 10.55 -5.06 1.24
C SER A 8 9.63 -4.85 0.03
N LEU A 9 8.49 -4.18 0.23
CA LEU A 9 7.54 -3.88 -0.85
C LEU A 9 8.12 -2.88 -1.85
N ARG A 10 8.86 -1.87 -1.39
CA ARG A 10 9.59 -0.95 -2.26
C ARG A 10 10.65 -1.68 -3.08
N SER A 11 11.34 -2.67 -2.51
CA SER A 11 12.33 -3.48 -3.23
C SER A 11 11.68 -4.32 -4.33
N ARG A 12 10.57 -5.01 -4.02
CA ARG A 12 9.75 -5.73 -5.03
C ARG A 12 9.29 -4.81 -6.15
N LEU A 13 8.78 -3.62 -5.81
CA LEU A 13 8.35 -2.63 -6.80
C LEU A 13 9.51 -2.21 -7.71
N ARG A 14 10.68 -1.94 -7.13
CA ARG A 14 11.89 -1.56 -7.89
C ARG A 14 12.34 -2.69 -8.82
N GLU A 15 12.38 -3.92 -8.34
CA GLU A 15 12.78 -5.09 -9.13
C GLU A 15 11.82 -5.32 -10.30
N HIS A 16 10.51 -5.30 -10.02
CA HIS A 16 9.49 -5.44 -11.06
C HIS A 16 9.54 -4.28 -12.07
N SER A 17 9.77 -3.06 -11.61
CA SER A 17 9.97 -1.88 -12.47
C SER A 17 11.17 -2.02 -13.40
N ALA A 18 12.30 -2.48 -12.87
CA ALA A 18 13.49 -2.72 -13.67
C ALA A 18 13.28 -3.85 -14.70
N ALA A 19 12.61 -4.93 -14.31
CA ALA A 19 12.35 -6.06 -15.19
C ALA A 19 11.34 -5.73 -16.31
N ALA A 20 10.28 -4.97 -15.99
CA ALA A 20 9.23 -4.61 -16.95
C ALA A 20 9.56 -3.36 -17.78
N GLY A 21 10.61 -2.60 -17.43
CA GLY A 21 10.91 -1.31 -18.07
C GLY A 21 9.84 -0.24 -17.85
N ARG A 22 9.05 -0.34 -16.77
CA ARG A 22 7.92 0.55 -16.46
C ARG A 22 8.21 1.41 -15.25
N SER A 23 7.63 2.60 -15.21
CA SER A 23 7.74 3.48 -14.03
C SER A 23 6.94 2.95 -12.84
N HIS A 24 7.34 3.34 -11.62
CA HIS A 24 6.56 3.03 -10.41
C HIS A 24 5.12 3.53 -10.50
N THR A 25 4.89 4.69 -11.15
CA THR A 25 3.55 5.25 -11.30
C THR A 25 2.66 4.34 -12.15
N GLN A 26 3.18 3.84 -13.29
CA GLN A 26 2.45 2.89 -14.12
C GLN A 26 2.13 1.60 -13.37
N ILE A 27 3.10 1.04 -12.65
CA ILE A 27 2.90 -0.20 -11.89
C ILE A 27 1.86 -0.03 -10.77
N VAL A 28 1.84 1.12 -10.10
CA VAL A 28 0.79 1.42 -9.11
C VAL A 28 -0.58 1.49 -9.76
N PHE A 29 -0.70 2.06 -10.96
CA PHE A 29 -1.98 2.09 -11.68
C PHE A 29 -2.40 0.71 -12.14
N ASP A 30 -1.47 -0.08 -12.69
CA ASP A 30 -1.73 -1.47 -13.08
C ASP A 30 -2.19 -2.28 -11.86
N ALA A 31 -1.51 -2.17 -10.72
CA ALA A 31 -1.88 -2.84 -9.48
C ALA A 31 -3.26 -2.43 -8.96
N LEU A 32 -3.57 -1.12 -8.95
CA LEU A 32 -4.89 -0.64 -8.55
C LEU A 32 -5.97 -1.13 -9.51
N ASN A 33 -5.73 -1.10 -10.82
CA ASN A 33 -6.68 -1.56 -11.82
C ASN A 33 -6.89 -3.08 -11.79
N ASP A 34 -5.86 -3.87 -11.49
CA ASP A 34 -5.99 -5.32 -11.35
C ASP A 34 -6.74 -5.67 -10.05
N THR A 35 -6.44 -4.97 -8.96
CA THR A 35 -6.95 -5.34 -7.63
C THR A 35 -8.22 -4.61 -7.19
N HIS A 36 -8.71 -3.61 -7.94
CA HIS A 36 -9.82 -2.74 -7.51
C HIS A 36 -11.06 -3.51 -7.02
N HIS A 37 -11.41 -4.60 -7.71
CA HIS A 37 -12.56 -5.44 -7.40
C HIS A 37 -12.43 -6.20 -6.05
N ARG A 38 -11.21 -6.33 -5.52
CA ARG A 38 -10.89 -7.04 -4.27
C ARG A 38 -10.32 -6.13 -3.19
N LEU A 39 -10.24 -4.82 -3.43
CA LEU A 39 -9.65 -3.88 -2.46
C LEU A 39 -10.30 -3.98 -1.08
N ALA A 40 -11.64 -4.16 -1.02
CA ALA A 40 -12.34 -4.34 0.24
C ALA A 40 -11.87 -5.55 1.05
N GLU A 41 -11.45 -6.63 0.38
CA GLU A 41 -10.88 -7.83 1.03
C GLU A 41 -9.44 -7.57 1.45
N LEU A 42 -8.65 -6.94 0.57
CA LEU A 42 -7.22 -6.72 0.75
C LEU A 42 -6.89 -5.71 1.86
N THR A 43 -7.71 -4.67 2.01
CA THR A 43 -7.50 -3.63 3.03
C THR A 43 -8.07 -4.02 4.39
N GLY A 44 -8.81 -5.13 4.45
CA GLY A 44 -9.68 -5.47 5.58
C GLY A 44 -10.86 -4.49 5.63
N ASN A 45 -12.07 -5.01 5.82
CA ASN A 45 -13.24 -4.20 6.13
C ASN A 45 -12.87 -3.18 7.23
N PRO A 46 -13.27 -1.90 7.15
CA PRO A 46 -12.96 -0.93 8.20
C PRO A 46 -13.46 -1.50 9.52
N LEU A 47 -12.51 -1.85 10.39
CA LEU A 47 -12.84 -2.27 11.75
C LEU A 47 -13.63 -1.11 12.36
N PRO A 48 -14.83 -1.32 12.93
CA PRO A 48 -15.61 -0.23 13.51
C PRO A 48 -14.72 0.49 14.52
N GLU A 49 -14.73 1.83 14.40
CA GLU A 49 -14.00 2.75 15.27
C GLU A 49 -14.06 2.23 16.70
N HIS A 50 -12.90 1.79 17.19
CA HIS A 50 -12.76 1.70 18.63
C HIS A 50 -12.82 3.15 19.10
N ALA A 51 -13.97 3.54 19.64
CA ALA A 51 -14.15 4.80 20.35
C ALA A 51 -12.97 4.97 21.31
N GLN A 52 -12.06 5.87 20.95
CA GLN A 52 -11.01 6.31 21.84
C GLN A 52 -11.53 7.56 22.53
N ASP A 53 -12.04 7.39 23.75
CA ASP A 53 -12.35 8.47 24.68
C ASP A 53 -11.05 9.10 25.20
N GLY A 54 -10.30 9.76 24.31
CA GLY A 54 -9.08 10.47 24.65
C GLY A 54 -8.43 11.14 23.45
N ILE A 55 -8.08 12.42 23.59
CA ILE A 55 -7.41 13.25 22.57
C ILE A 55 -5.98 12.75 22.28
N PHE A 56 -5.44 11.85 23.11
CA PHE A 56 -4.13 11.24 22.91
C PHE A 56 -4.26 9.71 22.87
N VAL A 57 -3.75 9.12 21.79
CA VAL A 57 -3.61 7.66 21.66
C VAL A 57 -2.58 7.19 22.68
N ALA A 58 -3.03 6.54 23.76
CA ALA A 58 -2.12 5.79 24.62
C ALA A 58 -1.46 4.70 23.76
N GLN A 59 -0.14 4.77 23.59
CA GLN A 59 0.64 3.73 22.93
C GLN A 59 0.61 2.45 23.79
N ARG A 60 -0.48 1.67 23.72
CA ARG A 60 -0.40 0.26 24.10
C ARG A 60 0.53 -0.41 23.11
N PRO A 61 1.59 -1.10 23.55
CA PRO A 61 2.47 -1.82 22.64
C PRO A 61 1.65 -2.94 22.00
N ALA A 62 1.10 -2.68 20.81
CA ALA A 62 0.60 -3.73 19.95
C ALA A 62 1.75 -4.74 19.78
N ARG A 63 1.46 -6.02 20.04
CA ARG A 63 2.36 -7.16 19.85
C ARG A 63 3.30 -6.87 18.68
N ARG A 64 4.61 -6.91 18.93
CA ARG A 64 5.71 -6.68 17.98
C ARG A 64 5.51 -7.50 16.68
N GLN A 65 4.69 -6.99 15.77
CA GLN A 65 4.95 -7.16 14.34
C GLN A 65 6.11 -6.22 14.09
N HIS A 66 7.26 -6.80 13.74
CA HIS A 66 8.46 -6.08 13.34
C HIS A 66 8.05 -4.86 12.51
N ARG A 67 8.16 -3.65 13.08
CA ARG A 67 7.73 -2.43 12.39
C ARG A 67 8.78 -2.20 11.31
N GLU A 68 8.53 -2.78 10.15
CA GLU A 68 9.43 -2.66 9.01
C GLU A 68 9.60 -1.19 8.68
N ASP A 69 10.85 -0.79 8.40
CA ASP A 69 11.15 0.59 8.03
C ASP A 69 10.31 0.98 6.81
N GLN A 70 9.78 2.20 6.84
CA GLN A 70 9.01 2.76 5.74
C GLN A 70 9.87 3.73 4.95
N VAL A 71 9.74 3.69 3.63
CA VAL A 71 10.44 4.57 2.70
C VAL A 71 9.46 5.33 1.85
N GLN A 72 9.82 6.58 1.54
CA GLN A 72 9.04 7.44 0.66
C GLN A 72 9.18 6.99 -0.80
N VAL A 73 8.05 6.89 -1.49
CA VAL A 73 7.98 6.64 -2.93
C VAL A 73 7.16 7.74 -3.58
N SER A 74 7.75 8.40 -4.57
CA SER A 74 7.11 9.44 -5.36
C SER A 74 6.30 8.83 -6.50
N ILE A 75 5.00 9.12 -6.53
CA ILE A 75 4.07 8.75 -7.59
C ILE A 75 3.58 10.04 -8.27
N ARG A 76 3.53 10.06 -9.60
CA ARG A 76 3.14 11.25 -10.38
C ARG A 76 1.83 11.02 -11.13
N PRO A 77 0.68 10.97 -10.43
CA PRO A 77 -0.61 10.93 -11.11
C PRO A 77 -0.95 12.30 -11.71
N ASN A 78 -1.72 12.29 -12.79
CA ASN A 78 -2.45 13.48 -13.23
C ASN A 78 -3.60 13.78 -12.23
N PRO A 79 -4.26 14.95 -12.33
CA PRO A 79 -5.33 15.32 -11.38
C PRO A 79 -6.52 14.34 -11.36
N GLU A 80 -6.91 13.81 -12.52
CA GLU A 80 -8.03 12.87 -12.65
C GLU A 80 -7.73 11.54 -11.94
N ASN A 81 -6.55 10.97 -12.18
CA ASN A 81 -6.13 9.73 -11.52
C ASN A 81 -5.92 9.94 -10.01
N LEU A 82 -5.47 11.12 -9.60
CA LEU A 82 -5.36 11.44 -8.18
C LEU A 82 -6.74 11.44 -7.51
N ALA A 83 -7.76 12.01 -8.14
CA ALA A 83 -9.13 12.00 -7.62
C ALA A 83 -9.70 10.57 -7.52
N VAL A 84 -9.40 9.69 -8.48
CA VAL A 84 -9.77 8.27 -8.41
C VAL A 84 -9.10 7.59 -7.23
N ILE A 85 -7.79 7.79 -7.04
CA ILE A 85 -7.05 7.22 -5.91
C ILE A 85 -7.61 7.72 -4.58
N ASP A 86 -7.99 8.99 -4.51
CA ASP A 86 -8.60 9.59 -3.31
C ASP A 86 -9.95 8.96 -3.00
N GLY A 87 -10.80 8.77 -4.01
CA GLY A 87 -12.08 8.09 -3.87
C GLY A 87 -11.92 6.64 -3.36
N LEU A 88 -11.00 5.88 -3.95
CA LEU A 88 -10.68 4.52 -3.50
C LEU A 88 -10.13 4.51 -2.08
N ALA A 89 -9.24 5.45 -1.74
CA ALA A 89 -8.65 5.53 -0.42
C ALA A 89 -9.70 5.87 0.65
N CYS A 90 -10.59 6.81 0.37
CA CYS A 90 -11.72 7.14 1.24
C CYS A 90 -12.63 5.93 1.46
N THR A 91 -12.92 5.18 0.39
CA THR A 91 -13.84 4.03 0.44
C THR A 91 -13.26 2.84 1.22
N HIS A 92 -11.98 2.52 1.01
CA HIS A 92 -11.40 1.26 1.51
C HIS A 92 -10.43 1.43 2.69
N THR A 93 -9.90 2.64 2.92
CA THR A 93 -8.80 2.87 3.88
C THR A 93 -8.95 4.15 4.70
N ALA A 94 -10.18 4.67 4.84
CA ALA A 94 -10.47 5.92 5.57
C ALA A 94 -9.59 7.11 5.09
N GLY A 95 -9.30 7.17 3.79
CA GLY A 95 -8.50 8.22 3.16
C GLY A 95 -6.99 7.95 3.12
N ASN A 96 -6.51 6.83 3.65
CA ASN A 96 -5.08 6.52 3.66
C ASN A 96 -4.58 5.95 2.33
N ARG A 97 -4.15 6.85 1.43
CA ARG A 97 -3.55 6.51 0.12
C ARG A 97 -2.37 5.55 0.20
N SER A 98 -1.52 5.67 1.24
CA SER A 98 -0.35 4.80 1.39
C SER A 98 -0.78 3.37 1.72
N ALA A 99 -1.77 3.20 2.61
CA ALA A 99 -2.34 1.89 2.93
C ALA A 99 -3.01 1.25 1.72
N LEU A 100 -3.79 2.03 0.96
CA LEU A 100 -4.43 1.56 -0.28
C LEU A 100 -3.40 1.04 -1.29
N ILE A 101 -2.39 1.85 -1.59
CA ILE A 101 -1.36 1.51 -2.57
C ILE A 101 -0.50 0.35 -2.08
N ALA A 102 -0.19 0.27 -0.79
CA ALA A 102 0.53 -0.86 -0.22
C ALA A 102 -0.25 -2.16 -0.39
N ALA A 103 -1.54 -2.18 -0.08
CA ALA A 103 -2.40 -3.37 -0.22
C ALA A 103 -2.50 -3.83 -1.69
N ALA A 104 -2.71 -2.88 -2.62
CA ALA A 104 -2.79 -3.17 -4.04
C ALA A 104 -1.46 -3.74 -4.59
N LEU A 105 -0.33 -3.10 -4.25
CA LEU A 105 0.98 -3.56 -4.69
C LEU A 105 1.36 -4.91 -4.09
N ASP A 106 1.02 -5.17 -2.82
CA ASP A 106 1.36 -6.42 -2.17
C ASP A 106 0.68 -7.62 -2.84
N ALA A 107 -0.59 -7.45 -3.24
CA ALA A 107 -1.36 -8.46 -3.97
C ALA A 107 -0.94 -8.60 -5.45
N TYR A 108 -0.54 -7.51 -6.09
CA TYR A 108 -0.17 -7.51 -7.52
C TYR A 108 1.25 -8.01 -7.78
N LEU A 109 2.22 -7.61 -6.94
CA LEU A 109 3.62 -7.94 -7.17
C LEU A 109 3.89 -9.41 -6.82
N PRO A 110 4.79 -10.11 -7.53
CA PRO A 110 5.19 -11.45 -7.15
C PRO A 110 5.85 -11.45 -5.76
N VAL A 111 5.59 -12.50 -4.97
CA VAL A 111 6.32 -12.74 -3.72
C VAL A 111 7.76 -13.11 -4.10
N PRO A 112 8.79 -12.48 -3.48
CA PRO A 112 10.16 -12.87 -3.73
C PRO A 112 10.32 -14.33 -3.33
N MET A 113 10.65 -15.19 -4.31
CA MET A 113 11.01 -16.57 -4.03
C MET A 113 12.23 -16.54 -3.13
N LYS A 114 12.06 -16.85 -1.84
CA LYS A 114 13.19 -17.15 -0.96
C LYS A 114 13.92 -18.31 -1.60
N GLY A 115 15.16 -18.09 -2.05
CA GLY A 115 15.99 -19.14 -2.59
C GLY A 115 15.99 -20.34 -1.64
N SER A 116 15.70 -21.52 -2.19
CA SER A 116 15.91 -22.78 -1.50
C SER A 116 17.34 -22.81 -0.95
N PRO A 117 17.57 -23.17 0.33
CA PRO A 117 18.92 -23.46 0.77
C PRO A 117 19.40 -24.68 -0.02
N GLY A 118 20.48 -24.50 -0.78
CA GLY A 118 21.28 -25.58 -1.32
C GLY A 118 22.14 -26.22 -0.23
#